data_AF-A0A2D4NQ01-F1
#
_entry.id   AF-A0A2D4NQ01-F1
#
_cell.length_a   1.000
_cell.length_b   1.000
_cell.length_c   1.000
_cell.angle_alpha   90.00
_cell.angle_beta   90.00
_cell.angle_gamma   90.00
#
_symmetry.space_group_name_H-M   'P 1'
#
loop_
_entity.id
_entity.type
_entity.pdbx_description
1 polymer ?
#
loop_
_entity_poly.entity_id
_entity_poly.type
_entity_poly.pdbx_seq_one_letter_code
_entity_poly.pdbx_strand_id
1 'polypeptide(L)'
;MPRKRNDYAQLLTRIEFKGTGVGMAYGGTICSPQKSVAVIQDFDDKTSFVASIMAHELGHTLGISHDIFFCNCTAGPCVMSPIISDEPLYEFSSCSVKEHQMYLLSDRPHC
;
A
#
# COMPACT_ATOMS: atom_id res chain seq x y z
N MET A 1 -24.44 -6.85 -11.73
CA MET A 1 -23.61 -8.07 -11.63
C MET A 1 -22.15 -7.66 -11.62
N PRO A 2 -21.27 -8.30 -10.82
CA PRO A 2 -19.84 -8.05 -10.92
C PRO A 2 -19.37 -8.56 -12.28
N ARG A 3 -18.79 -7.68 -13.10
CA ARG A 3 -18.39 -8.01 -14.48
C ARG A 3 -17.14 -8.89 -14.53
N LYS A 4 -16.30 -8.88 -13.48
CA LYS A 4 -15.07 -9.66 -13.34
C LYS A 4 -14.83 -9.98 -11.86
N ARG A 5 -14.35 -11.18 -11.54
CA ARG A 5 -13.89 -11.53 -10.18
C ARG A 5 -12.46 -11.03 -9.99
N ASN A 6 -12.18 -10.46 -8.84
CA ASN A 6 -10.86 -10.01 -8.40
C ASN A 6 -10.84 -9.94 -6.87
N ASP A 7 -9.66 -10.10 -6.29
CA ASP A 7 -9.46 -10.10 -4.83
C ASP A 7 -9.25 -8.69 -4.28
N TYR A 8 -8.65 -7.83 -5.12
CA TYR A 8 -8.26 -6.45 -4.83
C TYR A 8 -8.33 -5.62 -6.11
N ALA A 9 -8.59 -4.31 -6.00
CA ALA A 9 -8.57 -3.39 -7.13
C ALA A 9 -7.89 -2.06 -6.80
N GLN A 10 -7.04 -1.57 -7.69
CA GLN A 10 -6.46 -0.22 -7.60
C GLN A 10 -7.01 0.65 -8.73
N LEU A 11 -7.47 1.85 -8.39
CA LEU A 11 -7.82 2.88 -9.35
C LEU A 11 -6.62 3.82 -9.55
N LEU A 12 -6.06 3.84 -10.75
CA LEU A 12 -5.04 4.80 -11.15
C LEU A 12 -5.71 6.05 -11.77
N THR A 13 -5.32 7.24 -11.32
CA THR A 13 -5.93 8.51 -11.79
C THR A 13 -4.92 9.65 -11.88
N ARG A 14 -5.12 10.57 -12.82
CA ARG A 14 -4.36 11.85 -12.89
C ARG A 14 -5.01 12.99 -12.15
N ILE A 15 -6.10 12.73 -11.43
CA ILE A 15 -6.70 13.72 -10.55
C ILE A 15 -5.74 13.96 -9.38
N GLU A 16 -5.33 15.21 -9.19
CA GLU A 16 -4.56 15.64 -8.03
C GLU A 16 -5.41 15.57 -6.76
N PHE A 17 -4.95 14.82 -5.75
CA PHE A 17 -5.64 14.74 -4.48
C PHE A 17 -5.44 16.01 -3.65
N LYS A 18 -6.42 16.33 -2.79
CA LYS A 18 -6.25 17.43 -1.84
C LYS A 18 -5.28 17.00 -0.73
N GLY A 19 -4.24 17.81 -0.49
CA GLY A 19 -3.22 17.54 0.52
C GLY A 19 -1.94 17.00 -0.10
N THR A 20 -1.11 16.32 0.69
CA THR A 20 0.20 15.79 0.24
C THR A 20 0.18 14.30 -0.07
N GLY A 21 -0.96 13.63 0.09
CA GLY A 21 -1.09 12.20 -0.17
C GLY A 21 -1.25 11.91 -1.67
N VAL A 22 -0.60 10.86 -2.16
CA VAL A 22 -0.65 10.39 -3.56
C VAL A 22 -1.30 9.01 -3.69
N GLY A 23 -1.79 8.45 -2.58
CA GLY A 23 -2.44 7.16 -2.49
C GLY A 23 -3.38 7.10 -1.30
N MET A 24 -4.36 6.20 -1.35
CA MET A 24 -5.21 5.87 -0.20
C MET A 24 -5.81 4.47 -0.33
N ALA A 25 -5.73 3.71 0.76
CA ALA A 25 -6.34 2.40 0.94
C ALA A 25 -7.02 2.26 2.31
N TYR A 26 -7.83 1.21 2.44
CA TYR A 26 -8.33 0.77 3.74
C TYR A 26 -7.34 -0.20 4.41
N GLY A 27 -7.12 -0.06 5.72
CA GLY A 27 -6.22 -0.95 6.48
C GLY A 27 -6.83 -2.33 6.75
N GLY A 28 -6.09 -3.40 6.44
CA GLY A 28 -6.45 -4.79 6.80
C GLY A 28 -7.68 -5.36 6.09
N THR A 29 -7.97 -4.90 4.89
CA THR A 29 -9.23 -5.21 4.17
C THR A 29 -9.06 -6.03 2.89
N ILE A 30 -7.91 -6.69 2.67
CA ILE A 30 -7.77 -7.60 1.53
C ILE A 30 -8.92 -8.64 1.51
N CYS A 31 -9.41 -9.00 0.32
CA CYS A 31 -10.59 -9.85 0.10
C CYS A 31 -11.95 -9.25 0.54
N SER A 32 -12.01 -8.08 1.18
CA SER A 32 -13.27 -7.43 1.52
C SER A 32 -14.05 -7.02 0.26
N PRO A 33 -15.34 -7.39 0.13
CA PRO A 33 -16.14 -7.05 -1.06
C PRO A 33 -16.31 -5.55 -1.32
N GLN A 34 -16.21 -4.71 -0.29
CA GLN A 34 -16.36 -3.25 -0.43
C GLN A 34 -15.08 -2.47 -0.17
N LYS A 35 -14.12 -3.05 0.56
CA LYS A 35 -12.95 -2.31 1.07
C LYS A 35 -11.62 -2.83 0.55
N SER A 36 -11.59 -3.90 -0.25
CA SER A 36 -10.36 -4.37 -0.89
C SER A 36 -10.04 -3.53 -2.13
N VAL A 37 -9.77 -2.26 -1.89
CA VAL A 37 -9.54 -1.24 -2.92
C VAL A 37 -8.51 -0.22 -2.48
N ALA A 38 -7.85 0.40 -3.45
CA ALA A 38 -7.10 1.63 -3.26
C ALA A 38 -7.27 2.59 -4.44
N VAL A 39 -6.95 3.87 -4.22
CA VAL A 39 -6.82 4.88 -5.27
C VAL A 39 -5.40 5.43 -5.26
N ILE A 40 -4.79 5.52 -6.45
CA ILE A 40 -3.41 5.92 -6.66
C ILE A 40 -3.39 7.11 -7.62
N GLN A 41 -2.70 8.18 -7.24
CA GLN A 41 -2.41 9.29 -8.14
C GLN A 41 -1.24 8.90 -9.06
N ASP A 42 -1.40 9.10 -10.37
CA ASP A 42 -0.33 9.03 -11.37
C ASP A 42 0.45 10.36 -11.35
N PHE A 43 1.25 10.57 -10.29
CA PHE A 43 1.86 11.86 -9.97
C PHE A 43 3.26 12.09 -10.58
N ASP A 44 3.89 11.06 -11.14
CA ASP A 44 5.24 11.11 -11.71
C ASP A 44 5.29 10.32 -13.03
N ASP A 45 6.05 10.82 -14.01
CA ASP A 45 6.21 10.16 -15.31
C ASP A 45 6.97 8.83 -15.22
N LYS A 46 7.76 8.63 -14.17
CA LYS A 46 8.45 7.37 -13.91
C LYS A 46 7.51 6.41 -13.21
N THR A 47 7.16 5.34 -13.93
CA THR A 47 6.32 4.24 -13.42
C THR A 47 6.84 3.63 -12.11
N SER A 48 8.15 3.73 -11.81
CA SER A 48 8.72 3.24 -10.56
C SER A 48 8.18 3.94 -9.31
N PHE A 49 7.95 5.26 -9.36
CA PHE A 49 7.36 5.99 -8.23
C PHE A 49 5.91 5.58 -8.01
N VAL A 50 5.12 5.54 -9.10
CA VAL A 50 3.72 5.11 -9.05
C VAL A 50 3.62 3.66 -8.53
N ALA A 51 4.50 2.77 -8.99
CA ALA A 51 4.55 1.38 -8.52
C ALA A 51 4.90 1.28 -7.01
N SER A 52 5.80 2.14 -6.51
CA SER A 52 6.13 2.21 -5.08
C SER A 52 4.89 2.58 -4.25
N ILE A 53 4.07 3.52 -4.72
CA ILE A 53 2.81 3.89 -4.04
C ILE A 53 1.75 2.80 -4.19
N MET A 54 1.64 2.15 -5.35
CA MET A 54 0.78 0.98 -5.52
C MET A 54 1.12 -0.12 -4.50
N ALA A 55 2.41 -0.37 -4.26
CA ALA A 55 2.87 -1.32 -3.25
C ALA A 55 2.55 -0.85 -1.81
N HIS A 56 2.74 0.44 -1.51
CA HIS A 56 2.39 1.05 -0.23
C HIS A 56 0.90 0.85 0.11
N GLU A 57 0.00 1.21 -0.81
CA GLU A 57 -1.44 1.11 -0.59
C GLU A 57 -1.94 -0.34 -0.56
N LEU A 58 -1.30 -1.24 -1.30
CA LEU A 58 -1.53 -2.67 -1.14
C LEU A 58 -1.11 -3.13 0.27
N GLY A 59 0.04 -2.67 0.76
CA GLY A 59 0.55 -2.94 2.11
C GLY A 59 -0.48 -2.60 3.20
N HIS A 60 -1.12 -1.43 3.11
CA HIS A 60 -2.23 -1.06 4.01
C HIS A 60 -3.35 -2.11 4.00
N THR A 61 -3.83 -2.52 2.82
CA THR A 61 -4.88 -3.55 2.75
C THR A 61 -4.45 -4.92 3.29
N LEU A 62 -3.15 -5.20 3.29
CA LEU A 62 -2.53 -6.40 3.84
C LEU A 62 -2.21 -6.28 5.34
N GLY A 63 -2.75 -5.26 6.02
CA GLY A 63 -2.68 -5.08 7.47
C GLY A 63 -1.40 -4.43 7.96
N ILE A 64 -0.66 -3.77 7.07
CA ILE A 64 0.61 -3.12 7.40
C ILE A 64 0.38 -1.63 7.69
N SER A 65 0.98 -1.12 8.76
CA SER A 65 0.94 0.29 9.13
C SER A 65 2.17 1.03 8.62
N HIS A 66 2.16 2.36 8.73
CA HIS A 66 3.34 3.15 8.40
C HIS A 66 4.54 2.79 9.28
N ASP A 67 5.73 2.83 8.68
CA ASP A 67 6.99 2.69 9.40
C ASP A 67 7.21 3.83 10.38
N ILE A 68 7.79 3.49 11.53
CA ILE A 68 8.20 4.42 12.58
C ILE A 68 9.70 4.30 12.84
N PHE A 69 10.25 5.14 13.72
CA PHE A 69 11.70 5.36 13.86
C PHE A 69 12.58 4.09 14.03
N PHE A 70 12.04 3.00 14.55
CA PHE A 70 12.79 1.74 14.75
C PHE A 70 12.59 0.70 13.63
N CYS A 71 11.77 1.00 12.62
CA CYS A 71 11.54 0.15 11.46
C CYS A 71 12.62 0.46 10.41
N ASN A 72 13.40 -0.55 10.02
CA ASN A 72 14.58 -0.37 9.18
C ASN A 72 14.51 -1.22 7.90
N CYS A 73 15.08 -0.67 6.82
CA CYS A 73 15.42 -1.35 5.57
C CYS A 73 16.91 -1.18 5.27
N THR A 74 17.43 -1.94 4.31
CA THR A 74 18.87 -1.97 4.01
C THR A 74 19.39 -0.70 3.35
N ALA A 75 18.56 -0.03 2.55
CA ALA A 75 18.99 1.07 1.67
C ALA A 75 18.33 2.43 1.97
N GLY A 76 17.67 2.59 3.12
CA GLY A 76 17.00 3.85 3.50
C GLY A 76 15.52 3.64 3.88
N PRO A 77 14.64 4.59 3.52
CA PRO A 77 13.20 4.46 3.76
C PRO A 77 12.63 3.20 3.11
N CYS A 78 11.59 2.68 3.75
CA CYS A 78 10.91 1.46 3.33
C CYS A 78 9.60 1.79 2.61
N VAL A 79 9.02 0.83 1.89
CA VAL A 79 7.75 0.98 1.15
C VAL A 79 6.65 1.61 2.00
N MET A 80 6.58 1.31 3.30
CA MET A 80 5.55 1.83 4.22
C MET A 80 5.95 3.14 4.92
N SER A 81 6.97 3.85 4.43
CA SER A 81 7.31 5.20 4.89
C SER A 81 6.09 6.12 4.79
N PRO A 82 5.76 6.90 5.84
CA PRO A 82 4.65 7.86 5.79
C PRO A 82 4.95 9.10 4.92
N ILE A 83 6.19 9.24 4.46
CA ILE A 83 6.68 10.37 3.67
C ILE A 83 7.18 9.84 2.32
N ILE A 84 6.79 10.52 1.24
CA ILE A 84 7.26 10.25 -0.12
C ILE A 84 8.77 10.54 -0.17
N SER A 85 9.54 9.58 -0.67
CA SER A 85 10.98 9.71 -0.86
C SER A 85 11.32 10.29 -2.24
N ASP A 86 12.49 10.89 -2.36
CA ASP A 86 13.05 11.36 -3.64
C ASP A 86 13.48 10.22 -4.57
N GLU A 87 13.44 8.97 -4.09
CA GLU A 87 13.70 7.74 -4.86
C GLU A 87 12.58 6.73 -4.61
N PRO A 88 12.25 5.86 -5.59
CA PRO A 88 11.23 4.82 -5.41
C PRO A 88 11.68 3.76 -4.39
N LEU A 89 10.72 3.27 -3.60
CA LEU A 89 10.98 2.35 -2.50
C LEU A 89 10.55 0.92 -2.86
N TYR A 90 11.39 -0.06 -2.51
CA TYR A 90 11.21 -1.45 -2.96
C TYR A 90 11.29 -2.49 -1.84
N GLU A 91 11.70 -2.08 -0.64
CA GLU A 91 11.88 -2.97 0.50
C GLU A 91 10.82 -2.69 1.57
N PHE A 92 10.17 -3.75 2.05
CA PHE A 92 9.33 -3.69 3.24
C PHE A 92 10.20 -3.81 4.49
N SER A 93 9.89 -3.05 5.53
CA SER A 93 10.66 -3.06 6.76
C SER A 93 10.48 -4.36 7.56
N SER A 94 11.35 -4.59 8.53
CA SER A 94 11.15 -5.66 9.52
C SER A 94 9.84 -5.52 10.30
N CYS A 95 9.33 -4.30 10.51
CA CYS A 95 8.02 -4.06 11.10
C CYS A 95 6.91 -4.51 10.15
N SER A 96 7.00 -4.13 8.87
CA SER A 96 6.00 -4.50 7.86
C SER A 96 5.83 -6.00 7.74
N VAL A 97 6.94 -6.76 7.72
CA VAL A 97 6.91 -8.22 7.68
C VAL A 97 6.19 -8.80 8.90
N LYS A 98 6.49 -8.28 10.09
CA LYS A 98 5.86 -8.73 11.33
C LYS A 98 4.37 -8.41 11.37
N GLU A 99 3.97 -7.20 10.97
CA GLU A 99 2.57 -6.78 10.94
C GLU A 99 1.75 -7.59 9.95
N HIS A 100 2.27 -7.79 8.74
CA HIS A 100 1.62 -8.64 7.76
C HIS A 100 1.44 -10.07 8.29
N GLN A 101 2.45 -10.64 8.94
CA GLN A 101 2.35 -11.96 9.55
C GLN A 101 1.26 -12.00 10.64
N MET A 102 1.18 -10.98 11.50
CA MET A 102 0.14 -10.89 12.52
C MET A 102 -1.26 -10.79 11.89
N TYR A 103 -1.42 -9.98 10.85
CA TYR A 103 -2.66 -9.84 10.09
C TYR A 103 -3.13 -11.19 9.52
N LEU A 104 -2.25 -11.92 8.82
CA LEU A 104 -2.61 -13.22 8.26
C LEU A 104 -3.02 -14.25 9.32
N LEU A 105 -2.35 -14.24 10.49
CA LEU A 105 -2.65 -15.17 11.58
C LEU A 105 -3.98 -14.85 12.29
N SER A 106 -4.30 -13.57 12.42
CA SER A 106 -5.49 -13.03 13.09
C SER A 106 -6.73 -13.14 12.20
N ASP A 107 -6.68 -12.49 11.04
CA ASP A 107 -7.86 -12.24 10.21
C ASP A 107 -8.12 -13.36 9.21
N ARG A 108 -7.06 -14.07 8.79
CA ARG A 108 -7.12 -15.21 7.86
C ARG A 108 -8.04 -14.93 6.66
N PRO A 109 -7.76 -13.88 5.87
CA PRO A 109 -8.64 -13.48 4.79
C PRO A 109 -8.77 -14.62 3.77
N HIS A 110 -10.01 -14.90 3.35
CA HIS A 110 -10.33 -15.92 2.36
C HIS A 110 -10.96 -15.25 1.13
N CYS A 111 -10.15 -15.21 0.08
CA CYS A 111 -10.53 -15.14 -1.31
C CYS A 111 -9.62 -16.16 -2.06
#